data_AF-A0A1A9WIH5-F1
#
_entry.id   AF-A0A1A9WIH5-F1
#
_cell.length_a   1.000
_cell.length_b   1.000
_cell.length_c   1.000
_cell.angle_alpha   90.00
_cell.angle_beta   90.00
_cell.angle_gamma   90.00
#
_symmetry.space_group_name_H-M   'P 1'
#
loop_
_entity.id
_entity.type
_entity.pdbx_description
1 polymer ?
#
loop_
_entity_poly.entity_id
_entity_poly.type
_entity_poly.pdbx_seq_one_letter_code
_entity_poly.pdbx_strand_id
1 'polypeptide(L)'
;MKHNISTVWYGVLFVRQGFYEEGVFRFNILLPDQYPDDKTVPTVIFQNEIYHPLVNPFTGVLDLSHAFSQWRCGEDHIWQLLKYMQYIFNEPLECVRLTTTTKWLNPEAFELISQNRAAFITKAKDCVNCSKEHIYDKPTTDDPHYIAFEEYNEDVHGPIKQRIKEGKDPLPSTAATGPKGLSWVKPGEFTPLSLE
;
A
#
# COMPACT_ATOMS: atom_id res chain seq x y z
N MET A 1 -19.74 -24.03 -0.88
CA MET A 1 -18.58 -23.63 -0.08
C MET A 1 -18.45 -22.13 -0.24
N LYS A 2 -18.77 -21.32 0.77
CA LYS A 2 -18.44 -19.88 0.72
C LYS A 2 -16.93 -19.82 0.93
N HIS A 3 -16.16 -19.57 -0.13
CA HIS A 3 -14.77 -19.16 0.06
C HIS A 3 -14.80 -17.91 0.93
N ASN A 4 -14.14 -17.97 2.09
CA ASN A 4 -13.88 -16.79 2.89
C ASN A 4 -12.85 -15.96 2.14
N ILE A 5 -13.30 -15.26 1.09
CA ILE A 5 -12.47 -14.34 0.33
C ILE A 5 -12.17 -13.20 1.31
N SER A 6 -10.90 -13.01 1.67
CA SER A 6 -10.51 -11.81 2.38
C SER A 6 -10.80 -10.63 1.46
N THR A 7 -11.90 -9.93 1.71
CA THR A 7 -12.29 -8.70 1.01
C THR A 7 -11.41 -7.53 1.41
N VAL A 8 -10.50 -7.71 2.37
CA VAL A 8 -9.55 -6.70 2.81
C VAL A 8 -8.14 -7.11 2.42
N TRP A 9 -7.45 -6.23 1.71
CA TRP A 9 -6.03 -6.38 1.38
C TRP A 9 -5.23 -5.31 2.12
N TYR A 10 -4.28 -5.75 2.93
CA TYR A 10 -3.36 -4.87 3.65
C TYR A 10 -2.16 -4.54 2.76
N GLY A 11 -1.78 -3.27 2.72
CA GLY A 11 -0.69 -2.78 1.89
C GLY A 11 0.17 -1.76 2.61
N VAL A 12 1.42 -1.65 2.14
CA VAL A 12 2.36 -0.60 2.57
C VAL A 12 2.97 0.03 1.33
N LEU A 13 2.82 1.36 1.20
CA LEU A 13 3.39 2.16 0.14
C LEU A 13 4.71 2.77 0.61
N PHE A 14 5.79 2.39 -0.07
CA PHE A 14 7.11 2.99 0.11
C PHE A 14 7.34 4.04 -0.97
N VAL A 15 7.38 5.31 -0.59
CA VAL A 15 7.61 6.41 -1.52
C VAL A 15 9.11 6.68 -1.62
N ARG A 16 9.63 6.71 -2.85
CA ARG A 16 11.07 6.76 -3.12
C ARG A 16 11.58 8.12 -3.58
N GLN A 17 10.69 9.04 -3.95
CA GLN A 17 11.04 10.35 -4.49
C GLN A 17 9.87 11.32 -4.33
N GLY A 18 10.12 12.61 -4.58
CA GLY A 18 9.09 13.65 -4.55
C GLY A 18 8.83 14.18 -3.14
N PHE A 19 7.66 14.77 -2.91
CA PHE A 19 7.36 15.46 -1.65
C PHE A 19 7.21 14.54 -0.44
N TYR A 20 6.91 13.26 -0.70
CA TYR A 20 6.73 12.25 0.32
C TYR A 20 7.88 11.24 0.35
N GLU A 21 9.05 11.59 -0.19
CA GLU A 21 10.25 10.74 -0.16
C GLU A 21 10.51 10.17 1.25
N GLU A 22 10.85 8.89 1.32
CA GLU A 22 11.01 8.09 2.55
C GLU A 22 9.72 7.77 3.31
N GLY A 23 8.55 8.19 2.82
CA GLY A 23 7.26 7.85 3.41
C GLY A 23 6.99 6.34 3.39
N VAL A 24 6.47 5.82 4.50
CA VAL A 24 6.06 4.42 4.68
C VAL A 24 4.59 4.38 5.08
N PHE A 25 3.70 4.42 4.10
CA PHE A 25 2.26 4.60 4.34
C PHE A 25 1.49 3.29 4.27
N ARG A 26 0.86 2.91 5.37
CA ARG A 26 -0.02 1.75 5.48
C ARG A 26 -1.40 2.10 4.91
N PHE A 27 -1.98 1.18 4.16
CA PHE A 27 -3.32 1.33 3.62
C PHE A 27 -4.05 -0.01 3.53
N ASN A 28 -5.37 0.06 3.50
CA ASN A 28 -6.23 -1.08 3.28
C ASN A 28 -6.97 -0.88 1.95
N ILE A 29 -7.09 -1.94 1.16
CA ILE A 29 -8.02 -2.00 0.02
C ILE A 29 -9.20 -2.85 0.44
N LEU A 30 -10.39 -2.27 0.42
CA LEU A 30 -11.65 -2.98 0.59
C LEU A 30 -12.20 -3.33 -0.78
N LEU A 31 -12.17 -4.62 -1.11
CA LEU A 31 -12.77 -5.19 -2.30
C LEU A 31 -14.28 -5.33 -2.11
N PRO A 32 -15.09 -5.11 -3.15
CA PRO A 32 -16.51 -5.45 -3.13
C PRO A 32 -16.73 -6.94 -2.87
N ASP A 33 -17.85 -7.30 -2.25
CA ASP A 33 -18.19 -8.69 -1.88
C ASP A 33 -18.22 -9.65 -3.08
N GLN A 34 -18.52 -9.14 -4.27
CA GLN A 34 -18.61 -9.90 -5.52
C GLN A 34 -17.42 -9.66 -6.45
N TYR A 35 -16.29 -9.12 -5.96
CA TYR A 35 -15.09 -8.95 -6.78
C TYR A 35 -14.60 -10.30 -7.35
N PRO A 36 -14.20 -10.39 -8.63
CA PRO A 36 -14.02 -9.30 -9.61
C PRO A 36 -15.26 -8.97 -10.47
N ASP A 37 -16.40 -9.63 -10.23
CA ASP A 37 -17.62 -9.49 -11.04
C ASP A 37 -18.48 -8.27 -10.65
N ASP A 38 -18.13 -7.60 -9.54
CA ASP A 38 -18.71 -6.34 -9.10
C ASP A 38 -18.13 -5.13 -9.86
N LYS A 39 -19.01 -4.17 -10.21
CA LYS A 39 -18.64 -2.89 -10.89
C LYS A 39 -18.31 -1.77 -9.92
N THR A 40 -18.39 -2.03 -8.61
CA THR A 40 -18.02 -1.10 -7.56
C THR A 40 -16.51 -0.93 -7.51
N VAL A 41 -16.02 0.31 -7.49
CA VAL A 41 -14.58 0.60 -7.36
C VAL A 41 -14.12 0.19 -5.94
N PRO A 42 -12.99 -0.53 -5.80
CA PRO A 42 -12.41 -0.82 -4.49
C PRO A 42 -12.15 0.44 -3.68
N THR A 43 -12.36 0.38 -2.37
CA THR A 43 -12.09 1.52 -1.49
C THR A 43 -10.67 1.43 -0.94
N VAL A 44 -9.91 2.52 -1.02
CA VAL A 44 -8.56 2.61 -0.43
C VAL A 44 -8.61 3.52 0.78
N ILE A 45 -8.13 3.03 1.92
CA ILE A 45 -8.12 3.75 3.20
C ILE A 45 -6.71 3.74 3.79
N PHE A 46 -6.07 4.90 3.81
CA PHE A 46 -4.79 5.07 4.52
C PHE A 46 -5.00 4.98 6.03
N GLN A 47 -4.08 4.28 6.69
CA GLN A 47 -4.07 4.13 8.14
C GLN A 47 -3.23 5.22 8.83
N ASN A 48 -2.28 5.81 8.10
CA ASN A 48 -1.53 6.97 8.55
C ASN A 48 -2.30 8.26 8.27
N GLU A 49 -1.99 9.33 9.00
CA GLU A 49 -2.41 10.68 8.64
C GLU A 49 -1.69 11.11 7.35
N ILE A 50 -2.47 11.29 6.29
CA ILE A 50 -1.96 11.69 4.98
C ILE A 50 -2.42 13.10 4.63
N TYR A 51 -1.47 13.98 4.35
CA TYR A 51 -1.72 15.31 3.82
C TYR A 51 -1.58 15.30 2.31
N HIS A 52 -2.65 14.98 1.58
CA HIS A 52 -2.68 14.92 0.11
C HIS A 52 -4.03 15.41 -0.42
N PRO A 53 -4.11 16.17 -1.54
CA PRO A 53 -5.37 16.72 -2.06
C PRO A 53 -6.50 15.70 -2.28
N LEU A 54 -6.14 14.50 -2.74
CA LEU A 54 -7.08 13.40 -3.01
C LEU A 54 -7.39 12.52 -1.79
N VAL A 55 -6.77 12.73 -0.62
CA VAL A 55 -7.01 11.89 0.55
C VAL A 55 -7.78 12.68 1.59
N ASN A 56 -8.89 12.12 2.07
CA ASN A 56 -9.64 12.74 3.16
C ASN A 56 -8.78 12.71 4.45
N PRO A 57 -8.49 13.87 5.08
CA PRO A 57 -7.57 13.93 6.21
C PRO A 57 -8.12 13.28 7.49
N PHE A 58 -9.44 13.06 7.58
CA PHE A 58 -10.09 12.48 8.75
C PHE A 58 -10.37 10.99 8.60
N THR A 59 -10.76 10.56 7.40
CA THR A 59 -11.13 9.15 7.16
C THR A 59 -10.02 8.34 6.51
N GLY A 60 -8.98 8.99 5.96
CA GLY A 60 -7.93 8.32 5.18
C GLY A 60 -8.38 7.81 3.81
N VAL A 61 -9.64 8.01 3.43
CA VAL A 61 -10.19 7.55 2.15
C VAL A 61 -9.54 8.30 1.00
N LEU A 62 -9.03 7.57 0.02
CA LEU A 62 -8.50 8.10 -1.23
C LEU A 62 -9.62 8.26 -2.28
N ASP A 63 -9.67 9.42 -2.91
CA ASP A 63 -10.49 9.65 -4.09
C ASP A 63 -9.87 8.99 -5.33
N LEU A 64 -10.58 7.97 -5.85
CA LEU A 64 -10.20 7.24 -7.05
C LEU A 64 -10.99 7.67 -8.29
N SER A 65 -11.97 8.58 -8.15
CA SER A 65 -12.96 8.89 -9.19
C SER A 65 -12.33 9.46 -10.47
N HIS A 66 -11.16 10.08 -10.37
CA HIS A 66 -10.40 10.58 -11.53
C HIS A 66 -9.86 9.45 -12.40
N ALA A 67 -9.30 8.41 -11.79
CA ALA A 67 -8.72 7.27 -12.50
C ALA A 67 -9.76 6.18 -12.81
N PHE A 68 -10.74 6.01 -11.93
CA PHE A 68 -11.75 4.96 -11.96
C PHE A 68 -13.12 5.57 -11.70
N SER A 69 -13.71 6.21 -12.70
CA SER A 69 -15.09 6.72 -12.61
C SER A 69 -16.14 5.61 -12.50
N GLN A 70 -15.80 4.43 -13.02
CA GLN A 70 -16.50 3.15 -12.84
C GLN A 70 -15.47 2.02 -12.89
N TRP A 71 -15.71 0.90 -12.20
CA TRP A 71 -14.85 -0.27 -12.32
C TRP A 71 -15.28 -1.14 -13.50
N ARG A 72 -14.39 -1.34 -14.47
CA ARG A 72 -14.63 -2.17 -15.65
C ARG A 72 -14.13 -3.60 -15.40
N CYS A 73 -15.03 -4.50 -15.02
CA CYS A 73 -14.71 -5.90 -14.76
C CYS A 73 -13.95 -6.52 -15.95
N GLY A 74 -12.82 -7.17 -15.68
CA GLY A 74 -11.95 -7.78 -16.71
C GLY A 74 -10.97 -6.82 -17.40
N GLU A 75 -11.13 -5.50 -17.23
CA GLU A 75 -10.19 -4.49 -17.75
C GLU A 75 -9.42 -3.79 -16.64
N ASP A 76 -10.12 -3.38 -15.58
CA ASP A 76 -9.54 -2.71 -14.42
C ASP A 76 -9.10 -3.75 -13.38
N HIS A 77 -7.90 -3.55 -12.84
CA HIS A 77 -7.22 -4.48 -11.96
C HIS A 77 -6.61 -3.75 -10.76
N ILE A 78 -6.49 -4.46 -9.63
CA ILE A 78 -5.88 -3.91 -8.41
C ILE A 78 -4.46 -3.39 -8.65
N TRP A 79 -3.69 -4.00 -9.55
CA TRP A 79 -2.34 -3.50 -9.86
C TRP A 79 -2.36 -2.11 -10.54
N GLN A 80 -3.38 -1.77 -11.33
CA GLN A 80 -3.53 -0.43 -11.90
C GLN A 80 -3.87 0.59 -10.82
N LEU A 81 -4.72 0.22 -9.86
CA LEU A 81 -5.01 1.03 -8.67
C LEU A 81 -3.73 1.26 -7.86
N LEU A 82 -2.92 0.23 -7.63
CA LEU A 82 -1.62 0.37 -6.94
C LEU A 82 -0.65 1.28 -7.73
N LYS A 83 -0.64 1.18 -9.06
CA LYS A 83 0.15 2.09 -9.92
C LYS A 83 -0.34 3.53 -9.83
N TYR A 84 -1.64 3.75 -9.78
CA TYR A 84 -2.23 5.06 -9.58
C TYR A 84 -1.84 5.65 -8.22
N MET A 85 -1.90 4.85 -7.15
CA MET A 85 -1.41 5.27 -5.83
C MET A 85 0.06 5.67 -5.86
N GLN A 86 0.93 4.89 -6.51
CA GLN A 86 2.33 5.28 -6.69
C GLN A 86 2.47 6.61 -7.44
N TYR A 87 1.68 6.80 -8.50
CA TYR A 87 1.72 8.00 -9.32
C TYR A 87 1.34 9.26 -8.54
N ILE A 88 0.23 9.26 -7.79
CA ILE A 88 -0.23 10.47 -7.08
C ILE A 88 0.73 10.92 -5.98
N PHE A 89 1.45 9.99 -5.34
CA PHE A 89 2.46 10.34 -4.33
C PHE A 89 3.80 10.76 -4.95
N ASN A 90 4.17 10.21 -6.11
CA ASN A 90 5.39 10.60 -6.81
C ASN A 90 5.23 11.95 -7.53
N GLU A 91 4.06 12.21 -8.13
CA GLU A 91 3.77 13.38 -8.96
C GLU A 91 2.48 14.12 -8.53
N PRO A 92 2.38 14.57 -7.27
CA PRO A 92 1.14 15.16 -6.73
C PRO A 92 0.71 16.44 -7.45
N LEU A 93 1.65 17.19 -8.03
CA LEU A 93 1.33 18.37 -8.84
C LEU A 93 0.68 18.01 -10.17
N GLU A 94 1.21 17.02 -10.86
CA GLU A 94 0.65 16.59 -12.15
C GLU A 94 -0.72 15.95 -11.92
N CYS A 95 -0.88 15.20 -10.83
CA CYS A 95 -2.18 14.74 -10.38
C CYS A 95 -3.17 15.89 -10.23
N VAL A 96 -2.79 16.96 -9.53
CA VAL A 96 -3.67 18.14 -9.36
C VAL A 96 -4.00 18.82 -10.68
N ARG A 97 -3.04 18.93 -11.59
CA ARG A 97 -3.21 19.58 -12.90
C ARG A 97 -4.11 18.78 -13.86
N LEU A 98 -4.05 17.45 -13.82
CA LEU A 98 -4.80 16.58 -14.72
C LEU A 98 -6.19 16.23 -14.19
N THR A 99 -6.43 16.45 -12.90
CA THR A 99 -7.73 16.17 -12.29
C THR A 99 -8.73 17.27 -12.63
N THR A 100 -9.89 16.85 -13.13
CA THR A 100 -10.99 17.76 -13.49
C THR A 100 -12.00 17.98 -12.35
N THR A 101 -11.80 17.32 -11.21
CA THR A 101 -12.64 17.50 -10.02
C THR A 101 -12.54 18.93 -9.50
N THR A 102 -13.69 19.44 -9.07
CA THR A 102 -13.78 20.71 -8.35
C THR A 102 -13.95 20.51 -6.85
N LYS A 103 -14.14 19.25 -6.41
CA LYS A 103 -14.33 18.89 -5.01
C LYS A 103 -13.18 18.00 -4.55
N TRP A 104 -12.19 18.62 -3.93
CA TRP A 104 -11.04 17.96 -3.32
C TRP A 104 -11.42 17.41 -1.94
N LEU A 105 -10.98 16.18 -1.62
CA LEU A 105 -11.19 15.61 -0.28
C LEU A 105 -10.38 16.33 0.79
N ASN A 106 -9.25 16.93 0.40
CA ASN A 106 -8.48 17.84 1.22
C ASN A 106 -8.28 19.18 0.47
N PRO A 107 -9.21 20.13 0.61
CA PRO A 107 -9.12 21.42 -0.08
C PRO A 107 -7.95 22.27 0.42
N GLU A 108 -7.55 22.15 1.68
CA GLU A 108 -6.39 22.85 2.25
C GLU A 108 -5.10 22.37 1.58
N ALA A 109 -4.93 21.06 1.41
CA ALA A 109 -3.80 20.49 0.69
C ALA A 109 -3.78 20.93 -0.79
N PHE A 110 -4.93 20.98 -1.45
CA PHE A 110 -5.06 21.50 -2.82
C PHE A 110 -4.69 23.00 -2.90
N GLU A 111 -5.13 23.81 -1.95
CA GLU A 111 -4.81 25.24 -1.92
C GLU A 111 -3.31 25.45 -1.70
N LEU A 112 -2.71 24.78 -0.72
CA LEU A 112 -1.28 24.90 -0.45
C LEU A 112 -0.43 24.41 -1.63
N ILE A 113 -0.74 23.26 -2.23
CA ILE A 113 0.07 22.78 -3.36
C ILE A 113 -0.01 23.72 -4.58
N SER A 114 -1.13 24.43 -4.73
CA SER A 114 -1.38 25.37 -5.83
C SER A 114 -0.76 26.76 -5.58
N GLN A 115 -0.81 27.27 -4.35
CA GLN A 115 -0.49 28.67 -4.04
C GLN A 115 0.74 28.82 -3.14
N ASN A 116 1.01 27.86 -2.26
CA ASN A 116 2.11 27.91 -1.28
C ASN A 116 2.79 26.54 -1.17
N ARG A 117 3.52 26.18 -2.23
CA ARG A 117 4.19 24.88 -2.34
C ARG A 117 5.16 24.61 -1.20
N ALA A 118 5.81 25.64 -0.65
CA ALA A 118 6.72 25.49 0.48
C ALA A 118 5.98 24.96 1.73
N ALA A 119 4.81 25.53 2.05
CA ALA A 119 3.98 25.07 3.15
C ALA A 119 3.43 23.65 2.90
N PHE A 120 3.05 23.33 1.66
CA PHE A 120 2.65 21.97 1.29
C PHE A 120 3.77 20.96 1.55
N ILE A 121 5.00 21.26 1.12
CA ILE A 121 6.16 20.39 1.33
C ILE A 121 6.41 20.16 2.83
N THR A 122 6.27 21.19 3.66
CA THR A 122 6.37 21.04 5.12
C THR A 122 5.34 20.05 5.65
N LYS A 123 4.07 20.18 5.27
CA LYS A 123 3.01 19.25 5.69
C LYS A 123 3.22 17.82 5.19
N ALA A 124 3.68 17.65 3.95
CA ALA A 124 4.01 16.34 3.39
C ALA A 124 5.15 15.67 4.19
N LYS A 125 6.17 16.44 4.59
CA LYS A 125 7.26 15.96 5.44
C LYS A 125 6.79 15.59 6.85
N ASP A 126 5.83 16.32 7.41
CA ASP A 126 5.24 15.97 8.70
C ASP A 126 4.58 14.58 8.64
N CYS A 127 3.82 14.28 7.58
CA CYS A 127 3.25 12.95 7.34
C CYS A 127 4.32 11.86 7.20
N VAL A 128 5.40 12.13 6.47
CA VAL A 128 6.52 11.20 6.31
C VAL A 128 7.17 10.90 7.66
N ASN A 129 7.47 11.92 8.46
CA ASN A 129 8.08 11.75 9.77
C ASN A 129 7.18 10.94 10.72
N CYS A 130 5.89 11.28 10.78
CA CYS A 130 4.91 10.53 11.56
C CYS A 130 4.85 9.05 11.11
N SER A 131 4.90 8.78 9.79
CA SER A 131 4.91 7.40 9.29
C SER A 131 6.14 6.59 9.73
N LYS A 132 7.30 7.24 9.86
CA LYS A 132 8.55 6.62 10.31
C LYS A 132 8.55 6.36 11.82
N GLU A 133 7.98 7.26 12.61
CA GLU A 133 7.87 7.12 14.06
C GLU A 133 6.99 5.94 14.47
N HIS A 134 5.93 5.65 13.70
CA HIS A 134 4.94 4.62 14.00
C HIS A 134 5.12 3.34 13.16
N ILE A 135 6.30 3.13 12.55
CA ILE A 135 6.53 1.98 11.65
C ILE A 135 6.43 0.63 12.39
N TYR A 136 6.90 0.59 13.65
CA TYR A 136 6.95 -0.60 14.51
C TYR A 136 5.80 -0.69 15.51
N ASP A 137 4.78 0.15 15.34
CA ASP A 137 3.58 0.06 16.17
C ASP A 137 2.92 -1.31 16.03
N LYS A 138 2.29 -1.74 17.13
CA LYS A 138 1.55 -3.00 17.14
C LYS A 138 0.40 -2.92 16.13
N PRO A 139 0.07 -4.04 15.45
CA PRO A 139 -1.08 -4.13 14.58
C PRO A 139 -2.36 -3.62 15.26
N THR A 140 -3.18 -2.89 14.50
CA THR A 140 -4.49 -2.39 14.96
C THR A 140 -5.59 -3.45 14.84
N THR A 141 -5.25 -4.64 14.36
CA THR A 141 -6.15 -5.76 14.12
C THR A 141 -5.44 -7.06 14.50
N ASP A 142 -6.22 -8.07 14.91
CA ASP A 142 -5.75 -9.43 15.15
C ASP A 142 -5.71 -10.28 13.86
N ASP A 143 -5.98 -9.68 12.69
CA ASP A 143 -5.92 -10.38 11.41
C ASP A 143 -4.47 -10.83 11.10
N PRO A 144 -4.22 -12.14 10.90
CA PRO A 144 -2.87 -12.66 10.69
C PRO A 144 -2.24 -12.22 9.36
N HIS A 145 -3.02 -11.67 8.42
CA HIS A 145 -2.53 -11.16 7.14
C HIS A 145 -2.14 -9.68 7.21
N TYR A 146 -2.34 -9.01 8.35
CA TYR A 146 -1.89 -7.64 8.53
C TYR A 146 -0.36 -7.57 8.46
N ILE A 147 0.16 -6.62 7.69
CA ILE A 147 1.60 -6.46 7.52
C ILE A 147 2.16 -5.76 8.76
N ALA A 148 2.98 -6.44 9.56
CA ALA A 148 3.71 -5.85 10.68
C ALA A 148 5.20 -5.69 10.34
N PHE A 149 5.85 -4.70 10.95
CA PHE A 149 7.30 -4.57 10.88
C PHE A 149 7.89 -4.75 12.28
N GLU A 150 9.07 -5.34 12.33
CA GLU A 150 9.85 -5.48 13.55
C GLU A 150 11.20 -4.79 13.35
N GLU A 151 11.73 -4.24 14.44
CA GLU A 151 13.08 -3.71 14.42
C GLU A 151 14.09 -4.79 14.09
N TYR A 152 15.15 -4.39 13.39
CA TYR A 152 16.20 -5.32 13.04
C TYR A 152 16.94 -5.80 14.30
N ASN A 153 16.80 -7.08 14.61
CA ASN A 153 17.56 -7.78 15.63
C ASN A 153 18.70 -8.61 14.98
N GLU A 154 19.96 -8.34 15.33
CA GLU A 154 21.12 -9.03 14.75
C GLU A 154 21.13 -10.53 15.08
N ASP A 155 20.72 -10.94 16.28
CA ASP A 155 20.72 -12.33 16.71
C ASP A 155 19.68 -13.16 15.94
N VAL A 156 18.53 -12.56 15.63
CA VAL A 156 17.44 -13.21 14.89
C VAL A 156 17.64 -13.11 13.38
N HIS A 157 17.92 -11.91 12.87
CA HIS A 157 17.93 -11.62 11.44
C HIS A 157 19.31 -11.76 10.80
N GLY A 158 20.40 -11.59 11.54
CA GLY A 158 21.78 -11.65 11.05
C GLY A 158 22.12 -12.96 10.34
N PRO A 159 21.81 -14.14 10.93
CA PRO A 159 22.02 -15.43 10.27
C PRO A 159 21.26 -15.57 8.95
N ILE A 160 20.00 -15.10 8.89
CA ILE A 160 19.18 -15.14 7.68
C ILE A 160 19.76 -14.22 6.60
N LYS A 161 20.12 -12.99 6.98
CA LYS A 161 20.75 -12.00 6.11
C LYS A 161 22.06 -12.50 5.50
N GLN A 162 22.90 -13.18 6.29
CA GLN A 162 24.14 -13.78 5.78
C GLN A 162 23.86 -14.88 4.76
N ARG A 163 22.87 -15.75 5.00
CA ARG A 163 22.50 -16.81 4.05
C ARG A 163 21.98 -16.25 2.73
N ILE A 164 21.14 -15.21 2.77
CA ILE A 164 20.67 -14.52 1.57
C ILE A 164 21.85 -13.97 0.76
N LYS A 165 22.84 -13.36 1.43
CA LYS A 165 24.08 -12.87 0.77
C LYS A 165 24.90 -13.99 0.13
N GLU A 166 24.90 -15.18 0.73
CA GLU A 166 25.60 -16.37 0.23
C GLU A 166 24.79 -17.15 -0.83
N GLY A 167 23.59 -16.69 -1.19
CA GLY A 167 22.71 -17.40 -2.13
C GLY A 167 22.16 -18.73 -1.61
N LYS A 168 22.16 -18.93 -0.28
CA LYS A 168 21.65 -20.14 0.37
C LYS A 168 20.20 -19.94 0.80
N ASP A 169 19.39 -20.99 0.67
CA ASP A 169 18.00 -20.98 1.11
C ASP A 169 17.87 -20.62 2.61
N PRO A 170 16.77 -19.97 3.02
CA PRO A 170 16.48 -19.72 4.43
C PRO A 170 16.53 -21.02 5.25
N LEU A 171 17.00 -20.95 6.50
CA LEU A 171 16.89 -22.09 7.42
C LEU A 171 15.41 -22.44 7.61
N PRO A 172 15.05 -23.73 7.69
CA PRO A 172 13.69 -24.11 8.05
C PRO A 172 13.35 -23.50 9.41
N SER A 173 12.30 -22.66 9.45
CA SER A 173 11.81 -22.07 10.69
C SER A 173 11.36 -23.18 11.64
N THR A 174 11.89 -23.17 12.86
CA THR A 174 11.44 -24.04 13.96
C THR A 174 10.00 -23.76 14.39
N ALA A 175 9.39 -22.65 13.93
CA ALA A 175 8.01 -22.27 14.22
C ALA A 175 6.99 -22.78 13.18
N ALA A 176 7.43 -23.32 12.04
CA ALA A 176 6.54 -23.75 10.96
C ALA A 176 6.13 -25.22 11.09
N THR A 177 5.33 -25.56 12.11
CA THR A 177 4.55 -26.81 12.15
C THR A 177 3.20 -26.69 11.43
N GLY A 178 2.92 -25.55 10.80
CA GLY A 178 1.73 -25.34 9.96
C GLY A 178 1.93 -25.84 8.52
N PRO A 179 0.84 -26.16 7.81
CA PRO A 179 0.91 -26.53 6.39
C PRO A 179 1.63 -25.42 5.62
N LYS A 180 2.68 -25.80 4.88
CA LYS A 180 3.41 -24.88 4.01
C LYS A 180 2.41 -24.22 3.06
N GLY A 181 2.40 -22.89 3.02
CA GLY A 181 1.58 -22.14 2.07
C GLY A 181 1.83 -22.65 0.65
N LEU A 182 0.78 -22.71 -0.16
CA LEU A 182 0.86 -23.13 -1.56
C LEU A 182 1.78 -22.17 -2.31
N SER A 183 2.98 -22.62 -2.66
CA SER A 183 3.86 -21.89 -3.57
C SER A 183 3.45 -22.24 -4.99
N TRP A 184 3.10 -21.22 -5.78
CA TRP A 184 2.84 -21.37 -7.21
C TRP A 184 4.13 -21.48 -8.04
N VAL A 185 5.30 -21.44 -7.40
CA VAL A 185 6.61 -21.55 -8.02
C VAL A 185 7.33 -22.75 -7.40
N LYS A 186 7.82 -23.67 -8.24
CA LYS A 186 8.61 -24.82 -7.78
C LYS A 186 9.95 -24.33 -7.16
N PRO A 187 10.46 -24.99 -6.10
CA PRO A 187 11.77 -24.65 -5.56
C PRO A 187 12.86 -24.71 -6.63
N GLY A 188 13.62 -23.63 -6.81
CA GLY A 188 14.67 -23.52 -7.83
C GLY A 188 14.19 -23.09 -9.21
N GLU A 189 12.88 -22.88 -9.40
CA GLU A 189 12.31 -22.29 -10.61
C GLU A 189 11.95 -20.82 -10.38
N PHE A 190 11.88 -20.05 -11.46
CA PHE A 190 11.45 -18.65 -11.43
C PHE A 190 10.13 -18.44 -12.18
N THR A 191 9.52 -19.52 -12.69
CA THR A 191 8.27 -19.51 -13.42
C THR A 191 7.11 -19.83 -12.48
N PRO A 192 6.15 -18.91 -12.28
CA PRO A 192 4.91 -19.22 -11.60
C PRO A 192 4.03 -20.13 -12.47
N LEU A 193 3.24 -20.99 -11.83
CA LEU A 193 2.33 -21.96 -12.45
C LEU A 193 3.05 -23.01 -13.30
N SER A 194 4.25 -23.46 -12.91
CA SER A 194 4.87 -24.61 -13.57
C SER A 194 3.92 -25.81 -13.48
N LEU A 195 3.33 -26.16 -14.63
CA LEU A 195 2.41 -27.29 -14.78
C LEU A 195 3.03 -28.55 -14.16
N GLU A 196 2.20 -29.33 -13.48
CA GLU A 196 2.55 -30.70 -13.06
C GLU A 196 2.85 -31.58 -14.27
#